data_AF-A0A931VSV9-F1
#
_entry.id   AF-A0A931VSV9-F1
#
_cell.length_a   1.000
_cell.length_b   1.000
_cell.length_c   1.000
_cell.angle_alpha   90.00
_cell.angle_beta   90.00
_cell.angle_gamma   90.00
#
_symmetry.space_group_name_H-M   'P 1'
#
loop_
_entity.id
_entity.type
_entity.pdbx_description
1 polymer ?
#
loop_
_entity_poly.entity_id
_entity_poly.type
_entity_poly.pdbx_seq_one_letter_code
_entity_poly.pdbx_strand_id
1 'polypeptide(L)'
;AEAMAAGVPVIALAAGGVPETLGDGGILVKEKRYAEIAELLERVVTDEGLRGRLIEAGRRRASAFSLPRVREELFAHLAGLGL
;
A
#
# COMPACT_ATOMS: atom_id res chain seq x y z
N ALA A 1 -4.26 0.09 4.01
CA ALA A 1 -4.61 -1.10 3.20
C ALA A 1 -5.91 -0.90 2.39
N GLU A 2 -6.90 -0.19 2.93
CA GLU A 2 -8.24 -0.04 2.30
C GLU A 2 -8.20 0.56 0.89
N ALA A 3 -7.50 1.69 0.69
CA ALA A 3 -7.38 2.31 -0.65
C ALA A 3 -6.79 1.35 -1.69
N MET A 4 -5.73 0.62 -1.31
CA MET A 4 -5.11 -0.40 -2.16
C MET A 4 -6.10 -1.53 -2.49
N ALA A 5 -6.86 -2.02 -1.51
CA ALA A 5 -7.87 -3.06 -1.71
C ALA A 5 -9.02 -2.59 -2.62
N ALA A 6 -9.43 -1.32 -2.48
CA ALA A 6 -10.43 -0.68 -3.33
C ALA A 6 -9.94 -0.41 -4.77
N GLY A 7 -8.65 -0.62 -5.05
CA GLY A 7 -8.06 -0.33 -6.35
C GLY A 7 -7.90 1.17 -6.61
N VAL A 8 -7.66 1.95 -5.55
CA VAL A 8 -7.30 3.36 -5.63
C VAL A 8 -5.77 3.46 -5.58
N PRO A 9 -5.10 4.04 -6.59
CA PRO A 9 -3.66 4.30 -6.53
C PRO A 9 -3.29 5.14 -5.31
N VAL A 10 -2.20 4.77 -4.62
CA VAL A 10 -1.77 5.44 -3.38
C VAL A 10 -0.44 6.15 -3.59
N ILE A 11 -0.42 7.46 -3.32
CA ILE A 11 0.79 8.24 -3.07
C ILE A 11 0.75 8.62 -1.59
N ALA A 12 1.78 8.28 -0.82
CA ALA A 12 1.79 8.53 0.62
C ALA A 12 3.14 9.03 1.12
N LEU A 13 3.12 9.82 2.19
CA LEU A 13 4.34 10.26 2.89
C LEU A 13 4.94 9.07 3.65
N ALA A 14 6.25 8.86 3.51
CA ALA A 14 7.02 7.88 4.25
C ALA A 14 7.17 8.30 5.73
N ALA A 15 6.12 8.10 6.51
CA ALA A 15 6.06 8.42 7.93
C ALA A 15 5.33 7.33 8.73
N GLY A 16 5.79 7.07 9.96
CA GLY A 16 5.23 6.01 10.81
C GLY A 16 5.28 4.65 10.11
N GLY A 17 4.21 3.85 10.26
CA GLY A 17 4.08 2.52 9.64
C GLY A 17 3.69 2.52 8.14
N VAL A 18 3.69 3.69 7.48
CA VAL A 18 3.27 3.81 6.07
C VAL A 18 4.23 3.09 5.12
N PRO A 19 5.57 3.23 5.24
CA PRO A 19 6.50 2.50 4.35
C PRO A 19 6.29 0.99 4.40
N GLU A 20 6.12 0.43 5.60
CA GLU A 20 5.86 -0.99 5.83
C GLU A 20 4.51 -1.39 5.27
N THR A 21 3.46 -0.59 5.50
CA THR A 21 2.13 -0.89 4.99
C THR A 21 2.07 -0.83 3.46
N LEU A 22 2.63 0.22 2.87
CA LEU A 22 2.55 0.49 1.44
C LEU A 22 3.48 -0.41 0.63
N GLY A 23 4.70 -0.69 1.11
CA GLY A 23 5.68 -1.50 0.39
C GLY A 23 5.86 -1.03 -1.06
N ASP A 24 5.76 -1.96 -1.99
CA ASP A 24 5.78 -1.73 -3.45
C ASP A 24 4.37 -1.47 -4.05
N GLY A 25 3.33 -1.37 -3.21
CA GLY A 25 1.93 -1.21 -3.60
C GLY A 25 1.52 0.21 -3.99
N GLY A 26 2.45 1.16 -3.99
CA GLY A 26 2.20 2.56 -4.34
C GLY A 26 3.48 3.38 -4.40
N ILE A 27 3.36 4.71 -4.33
CA ILE A 27 4.49 5.64 -4.39
C ILE A 27 4.69 6.25 -3.00
N LEU A 28 5.92 6.14 -2.49
CA LEU A 28 6.33 6.83 -1.27
C LEU A 28 7.04 8.14 -1.59
N VAL A 29 6.57 9.23 -1.00
CA VAL A 29 7.28 10.51 -0.98
C VAL A 29 7.95 10.69 0.39
N LYS A 30 9.15 11.27 0.44
CA LYS A 30 9.89 11.47 1.70
C LYS A 30 9.69 12.86 2.30
N GLU A 31 9.31 13.83 1.47
CA GLU A 31 9.15 15.23 1.83
C GLU A 31 7.87 15.79 1.20
N LYS A 32 7.25 16.80 1.84
CA LYS A 32 6.03 17.45 1.34
C LYS A 32 6.33 18.51 0.28
N ARG A 33 7.02 18.12 -0.77
CA ARG A 33 7.32 19.01 -1.90
C ARG A 33 6.10 19.12 -2.81
N TYR A 34 5.23 20.08 -2.52
CA TYR A 34 3.90 20.16 -3.12
C TYR A 34 3.88 20.20 -4.64
N ALA A 35 4.84 20.89 -5.27
CA ALA A 35 4.95 20.93 -6.74
C ALA A 35 5.24 19.54 -7.33
N GLU A 36 6.18 18.80 -6.76
CA GLU A 36 6.51 17.43 -7.19
C GLU A 36 5.34 16.46 -6.93
N ILE A 37 4.63 16.62 -5.81
CA ILE A 37 3.43 15.83 -5.51
C ILE A 37 2.32 16.10 -6.52
N ALA A 38 2.11 17.36 -6.92
CA ALA A 38 1.11 17.73 -7.92
C ALA A 38 1.44 17.11 -9.29
N GLU A 39 2.71 17.13 -9.70
CA GLU A 39 3.16 16.46 -10.94
C GLU A 39 2.94 14.95 -10.88
N LEU A 40 3.25 14.31 -9.75
CA LEU A 40 2.98 12.88 -9.55
C LEU A 40 1.49 12.56 -9.63
N LEU A 41 0.63 13.38 -9.03
CA LEU A 41 -0.82 13.21 -9.10
C LEU A 41 -1.31 13.31 -10.55
N GLU A 42 -0.87 14.33 -11.29
CA GLU A 42 -1.22 14.50 -12.70
C GLU A 42 -0.81 13.27 -13.51
N ARG A 43 0.41 12.76 -13.29
CA ARG A 43 0.90 11.57 -14.00
C ARG A 43 0.10 10.32 -13.65
N VAL A 44 -0.27 10.12 -12.38
CA VAL A 44 -1.12 8.99 -11.96
C VAL A 44 -2.52 9.07 -12.56
N VAL A 45 -3.07 10.28 -12.74
CA VAL A 45 -4.40 10.47 -13.33
C VAL A 45 -4.37 10.32 -14.85
N THR A 46 -3.33 10.80 -15.53
CA THR A 46 -3.26 10.84 -17.00
C THR A 46 -2.62 9.62 -17.65
N ASP A 47 -1.63 8.99 -17.01
CA ASP A 47 -0.97 7.77 -17.51
C ASP A 47 -1.74 6.52 -17.05
N GLU A 48 -2.60 6.01 -17.93
CA GLU A 48 -3.42 4.83 -17.65
C GLU A 48 -2.59 3.58 -17.36
N GLY A 49 -1.43 3.44 -18.00
CA GLY A 49 -0.53 2.32 -17.80
C GLY A 49 0.10 2.35 -16.41
N LEU A 50 0.57 3.52 -15.97
CA LEU A 50 1.05 3.74 -14.61
C LEU A 50 -0.06 3.48 -13.60
N ARG A 51 -1.25 4.06 -13.81
CA ARG A 51 -2.42 3.87 -12.95
C ARG A 51 -2.75 2.39 -12.77
N GLY A 52 -2.81 1.64 -13.88
CA GLY A 52 -3.07 0.21 -13.87
C GLY A 52 -2.04 -0.58 -13.06
N ARG A 53 -0.74 -0.31 -13.26
CA ARG A 53 0.34 -0.96 -12.50
C ARG A 53 0.26 -0.68 -11.00
N LEU A 54 -0.04 0.56 -10.60
CA LEU A 54 -0.18 0.94 -9.19
C LEU A 54 -1.39 0.24 -8.54
N ILE A 55 -2.52 0.15 -9.24
CA ILE A 55 -3.70 -0.56 -8.75
C ILE A 55 -3.40 -2.04 -8.53
N GLU A 56 -2.72 -2.67 -9.49
CA GLU A 56 -2.40 -4.09 -9.42
C GLU A 56 -1.42 -4.39 -8.28
N ALA A 57 -0.36 -3.56 -8.16
CA ALA A 57 0.59 -3.65 -7.06
C ALA A 57 -0.07 -3.42 -5.70
N GLY A 58 -0.92 -2.39 -5.58
CA GLY A 58 -1.68 -2.11 -4.38
C GLY A 58 -2.55 -3.30 -3.96
N ARG A 59 -3.34 -3.87 -4.88
CA ARG A 59 -4.18 -5.04 -4.58
C ARG A 59 -3.36 -6.25 -4.12
N ARG A 60 -2.22 -6.53 -4.77
CA ARG A 60 -1.30 -7.58 -4.32
C ARG A 60 -0.81 -7.31 -2.89
N ARG A 61 -0.36 -6.08 -2.60
CA ARG A 61 0.11 -5.69 -1.26
C ARG A 61 -1.00 -5.81 -0.22
N ALA A 62 -2.21 -5.35 -0.53
CA ALA A 62 -3.35 -5.36 0.38
C ALA A 62 -3.72 -6.77 0.86
N SER A 63 -3.50 -7.80 0.04
CA SER A 63 -3.75 -9.20 0.41
C SER A 63 -2.99 -9.65 1.66
N ALA A 64 -1.82 -9.05 1.93
CA ALA A 64 -1.02 -9.29 3.13
C ALA A 64 -1.72 -8.84 4.43
N PHE A 65 -2.69 -7.94 4.33
CA PHE A 65 -3.44 -7.38 5.47
C PHE A 65 -4.87 -7.90 5.54
N SER A 66 -5.19 -8.97 4.82
CA SER A 66 -6.52 -9.58 4.87
C SER A 66 -6.78 -10.24 6.22
N LEU A 67 -8.02 -10.14 6.72
CA LEU A 67 -8.41 -10.77 7.99
C LEU A 67 -8.09 -12.27 8.06
N PRO A 68 -8.35 -13.09 7.01
CA PRO A 68 -7.96 -14.50 7.05
C PRO A 68 -6.47 -14.72 7.27
N ARG A 69 -5.62 -13.94 6.59
CA ARG A 69 -4.16 -14.05 6.70
C ARG A 69 -3.65 -13.59 8.06
N VAL A 70 -4.12 -12.44 8.54
CA VAL A 70 -3.76 -11.92 9.87
C VAL A 70 -4.19 -12.91 10.95
N ARG A 71 -5.38 -13.50 10.81
CA ARG A 71 -5.86 -14.56 11.70
C ARG A 71 -4.92 -15.76 11.69
N GLU A 72 -4.59 -16.29 10.52
CA GLU A 72 -3.69 -17.44 10.38
C GLU A 72 -2.32 -17.19 11.02
N GLU A 73 -1.70 -16.05 10.70
CA GLU A 73 -0.39 -15.66 11.26
C GLU A 73 -0.46 -15.50 12.79
N LEU A 74 -1.50 -14.85 13.32
CA LEU A 74 -1.71 -14.70 14.75
C LEU A 74 -1.82 -16.06 15.46
N PHE A 75 -2.67 -16.95 14.96
CA PHE A 75 -2.86 -18.27 15.57
C PHE A 75 -1.61 -19.15 15.47
N ALA A 76 -0.86 -19.07 14.37
CA ALA A 76 0.43 -19.76 14.24
C ALA A 76 1.43 -19.30 15.31
N HIS A 77 1.48 -17.99 15.60
CA HIS A 77 2.32 -17.46 16.65
C HIS A 77 1.86 -17.85 18.06
N LEU A 78 0.54 -17.84 18.33
CA LEU A 78 -0.01 -18.27 19.62
C LEU A 78 0.27 -19.76 19.89
N ALA A 79 0.07 -20.62 18.88
CA ALA A 79 0.38 -22.04 18.98
C ALA A 79 1.88 -22.28 19.27
N GLY A 80 2.77 -21.47 18.67
CA GLY A 80 4.21 -21.52 18.97
C GLY A 80 4.57 -21.11 20.41
N LEU A 81 3.68 -20.40 21.09
CA LEU A 81 3.82 -20.02 22.51
C LEU A 81 3.11 -21.01 23.46
N GLY A 82 2.45 -22.04 22.94
CA GLY A 82 1.71 -23.03 23.72
C GLY A 82 0.35 -22.56 24.25
N LEU A 83 -0.24 -21.53 23.62
CA LEU A 83 -1.60 -21.05 23.87
C LEU A 83 -2.62 -21.66 22.91
#